data_AF-A0A5D3JTC8-F1
#
_entry.id   AF-A0A5D3JTC8-F1
#
_cell.length_a   1.000
_cell.length_b   1.000
_cell.length_c   1.000
_cell.angle_alpha   90.00
_cell.angle_beta   90.00
_cell.angle_gamma   90.00
#
_symmetry.space_group_name_H-M   'P 1'
#
loop_
_entity.id
_entity.type
_entity.pdbx_description
1 polymer ?
#
loop_
_entity_poly.entity_id
_entity_poly.type
_entity_poly.pdbx_seq_one_letter_code
_entity_poly.pdbx_strand_id
1 'polypeptide(L)'
;MPITETEWKEHHQKFGTQSIETMSIEDYRRALVEEAFFWDEPHGFIVHTLSGERIVTNTEQLDTLLEHLEGYRDNLPLLRT
;
A
#
# COMPACT_ATOMS: atom_id res chain seq x y z
N MET A 1 -17.90 -8.56 4.19
CA MET A 1 -17.36 -9.40 5.29
C MET A 1 -15.96 -8.93 5.58
N PRO A 2 -15.51 -8.91 6.85
CA PRO A 2 -14.10 -8.65 7.15
C PRO A 2 -13.24 -9.75 6.53
N ILE A 3 -12.01 -9.41 6.13
CA ILE A 3 -11.05 -10.41 5.63
C ILE A 3 -10.75 -11.44 6.72
N THR A 4 -10.56 -12.70 6.33
CA THR A 4 -10.10 -13.75 7.24
C THR A 4 -8.59 -13.70 7.41
N GLU A 5 -8.10 -14.28 8.50
CA GLU A 5 -6.64 -14.43 8.72
C GLU A 5 -5.97 -15.26 7.62
N THR A 6 -6.68 -16.26 7.07
CA THR A 6 -6.19 -17.07 5.95
C THR A 6 -6.03 -16.25 4.68
N GLU A 7 -7.05 -15.50 4.28
CA GLU A 7 -6.98 -14.62 3.09
C GLU A 7 -5.87 -13.57 3.24
N TRP A 8 -5.71 -13.02 4.45
CA TRP A 8 -4.61 -12.11 4.75
C TRP A 8 -3.24 -12.78 4.53
N LYS A 9 -3.03 -13.98 5.10
CA LYS A 9 -1.76 -14.73 4.94
C LYS A 9 -1.47 -15.07 3.48
N GLU A 10 -2.48 -15.56 2.76
CA GLU A 10 -2.35 -15.94 1.35
C GLU A 10 -1.99 -14.73 0.48
N HIS A 11 -2.61 -13.58 0.72
CA HIS A 11 -2.28 -12.33 0.03
C HIS A 11 -0.83 -11.90 0.29
N HIS A 12 -0.43 -11.82 1.56
CA HIS A 12 0.93 -11.42 1.91
C HIS A 12 1.98 -12.42 1.40
N GLN A 13 1.66 -13.72 1.38
CA GLN A 13 2.52 -14.74 0.79
C GLN A 13 2.65 -14.57 -0.73
N LYS A 14 1.55 -14.31 -1.44
CA LYS A 14 1.53 -14.13 -2.89
C LYS A 14 2.43 -12.98 -3.34
N PHE A 15 2.38 -11.85 -2.65
CA PHE A 15 3.13 -10.64 -3.00
C PHE A 15 4.46 -10.49 -2.25
N GLY A 16 4.81 -11.46 -1.40
CA GLY A 16 6.03 -11.43 -0.60
C GLY A 16 6.06 -10.37 0.50
N THR A 17 4.91 -9.77 0.86
CA THR A 17 4.79 -8.65 1.81
C THR A 17 4.66 -9.10 3.28
N GLN A 18 5.12 -10.31 3.61
CA GLN A 18 5.08 -10.87 4.97
C GLN A 18 6.03 -10.15 5.94
N SER A 19 7.08 -9.51 5.44
CA SER A 19 8.09 -8.82 6.26
C SER A 19 8.57 -7.55 5.56
N ILE A 20 7.79 -6.48 5.67
CA ILE A 20 8.11 -5.17 5.05
C ILE A 20 9.44 -4.60 5.60
N GLU A 21 9.73 -4.83 6.89
CA GLU A 21 10.93 -4.31 7.57
C GLU A 21 12.25 -4.80 6.96
N THR A 22 12.25 -6.00 6.36
CA THR A 22 13.44 -6.63 5.78
C THR A 22 13.36 -6.76 4.26
N MET A 23 12.28 -6.27 3.65
CA MET A 23 12.04 -6.33 2.22
C MET A 23 13.01 -5.42 1.46
N SER A 24 13.53 -5.89 0.31
CA SER A 24 14.33 -5.05 -0.57
C SER A 24 13.47 -3.95 -1.20
N ILE A 25 14.06 -2.80 -1.57
CA ILE A 25 13.30 -1.75 -2.25
C ILE A 25 12.79 -2.20 -3.63
N GLU A 26 13.45 -3.17 -4.26
CA GLU A 26 13.03 -3.75 -5.54
C GLU A 26 11.77 -4.59 -5.39
N ASP A 27 11.72 -5.44 -4.36
CA ASP A 27 10.53 -6.22 -4.02
C ASP A 27 9.38 -5.32 -3.57
N TYR A 28 9.67 -4.26 -2.80
CA TYR A 28 8.65 -3.30 -2.38
C TYR A 28 8.04 -2.55 -3.58
N ARG A 29 8.87 -2.12 -4.54
CA ARG A 29 8.40 -1.53 -5.79
C ARG A 29 7.57 -2.50 -6.62
N ARG A 30 7.99 -3.77 -6.71
CA ARG A 30 7.21 -4.80 -7.39
C ARG A 30 5.84 -4.97 -6.74
N ALA A 31 5.78 -5.04 -5.41
CA ALA A 31 4.52 -5.16 -4.68
C ALA A 31 3.56 -3.97 -4.92
N LEU A 32 4.09 -2.74 -5.07
CA LEU A 32 3.27 -1.59 -5.46
C LEU A 32 2.68 -1.72 -6.87
N VAL A 33 3.50 -2.14 -7.85
CA VAL A 33 3.06 -2.33 -9.25
C VAL A 33 2.08 -3.49 -9.39
N GLU A 34 2.27 -4.54 -8.59
CA GLU A 34 1.38 -5.70 -8.55
C GLU A 34 0.14 -5.47 -7.67
N GLU A 35 -0.12 -4.22 -7.28
CA GLU A 35 -1.31 -3.80 -6.55
C GLU A 35 -1.49 -4.51 -5.20
N ALA A 36 -0.39 -4.91 -4.55
CA ALA A 36 -0.44 -5.63 -3.28
C ALA A 36 -1.02 -4.78 -2.13
N PHE A 37 -0.95 -3.45 -2.25
CA PHE A 37 -1.43 -2.52 -1.21
C PHE A 37 -2.67 -1.74 -1.67
N PHE A 38 -2.61 -1.21 -2.91
CA PHE A 38 -3.68 -0.44 -3.51
C PHE A 38 -3.83 -0.82 -4.98
N TRP A 39 -5.04 -0.69 -5.51
CA TRP A 39 -5.34 -0.81 -6.94
C TRP A 39 -6.14 0.42 -7.41
N ASP A 40 -5.98 0.78 -8.68
CA ASP A 40 -6.80 1.80 -9.31
C ASP A 40 -8.10 1.19 -9.84
N GLU A 41 -9.21 1.66 -9.31
CA GLU A 41 -10.53 1.29 -9.79
C GLU A 41 -10.84 2.06 -11.08
N PRO A 42 -11.47 1.42 -12.10
CA PRO A 42 -11.75 2.04 -13.40
C PRO A 42 -12.47 3.40 -13.37
N HIS A 43 -13.14 3.79 -12.28
CA HIS A 43 -13.74 5.12 -12.11
C HIS A 43 -12.80 6.16 -11.47
N GLY A 44 -11.50 5.87 -11.33
CA GLY A 44 -10.48 6.79 -10.85
C GLY A 44 -10.33 6.84 -9.32
N PHE A 45 -10.67 5.74 -8.63
CA PHE A 45 -10.52 5.64 -7.18
C PHE A 45 -9.28 4.82 -6.82
N ILE A 46 -8.60 5.21 -5.73
CA ILE A 46 -7.56 4.37 -5.12
C ILE A 46 -8.21 3.56 -4.01
N VAL A 47 -8.12 2.25 -4.10
CA VAL A 47 -8.78 1.32 -3.17
C VAL A 47 -7.74 0.44 -2.50
N HIS A 48 -7.82 0.27 -1.19
CA HIS A 48 -6.97 -0.66 -0.47
C HIS A 48 -7.34 -2.11 -0.84
N THR A 49 -6.35 -2.87 -1.30
CA THR A 49 -6.57 -4.17 -1.97
C THR A 49 -7.27 -5.19 -1.08
N LEU A 50 -6.88 -5.28 0.21
CA LEU A 50 -7.46 -6.27 1.11
C LEU A 50 -8.82 -5.87 1.69
N SER A 51 -8.99 -4.61 2.10
CA SER A 51 -10.24 -4.17 2.75
C SER A 51 -11.33 -3.76 1.74
N GLY A 52 -10.95 -3.44 0.50
CA GLY A 52 -11.84 -2.82 -0.48
C GLY A 52 -12.25 -1.39 -0.13
N GLU A 53 -11.61 -0.78 0.87
CA GLU A 53 -11.90 0.59 1.28
C GLU A 53 -11.35 1.59 0.27
N ARG A 54 -12.18 2.55 -0.14
CA ARG A 54 -11.75 3.66 -0.98
C ARG A 54 -10.94 4.63 -0.13
N ILE A 55 -9.68 4.83 -0.50
CA ILE A 55 -8.76 5.72 0.20
C ILE A 55 -8.81 7.12 -0.42
N VAL A 56 -8.94 7.19 -1.76
CA VAL A 56 -8.98 8.45 -2.52
C VAL A 56 -10.01 8.32 -3.63
N THR A 57 -10.84 9.33 -3.84
CA THR A 57 -11.85 9.37 -4.90
C THR A 57 -11.71 10.52 -5.89
N ASN A 58 -10.79 11.46 -5.63
CA ASN A 58 -10.50 12.59 -6.50
C ASN A 58 -9.07 13.11 -6.27
N THR A 59 -8.61 13.99 -7.16
CA THR A 59 -7.25 14.56 -7.12
C THR A 59 -6.95 15.36 -5.85
N GLU A 60 -7.90 16.17 -5.36
CA GLU A 60 -7.70 16.98 -4.15
C GLU A 60 -7.45 16.11 -2.91
N GLN A 61 -8.13 14.97 -2.82
CA GLN A 61 -7.90 13.98 -1.78
C GLN A 61 -6.53 13.29 -1.94
N LEU A 62 -6.10 13.01 -3.18
CA LEU A 62 -4.78 12.43 -3.43
C LEU A 62 -3.67 13.39 -2.98
N ASP A 63 -3.77 14.64 -3.39
CA ASP A 63 -2.78 15.68 -3.07
C ASP A 63 -2.69 15.87 -1.55
N THR A 64 -3.84 15.95 -0.87
CA THR A 64 -3.90 16.02 0.61
C THR A 64 -3.24 14.81 1.27
N LEU A 65 -3.48 13.60 0.75
CA LEU A 65 -2.86 12.38 1.29
C LEU A 65 -1.34 12.39 1.08
N LEU A 66 -0.85 12.82 -0.09
CA LEU A 66 0.57 12.92 -0.38
C LEU A 66 1.27 13.92 0.55
N GLU A 67 0.67 15.09 0.77
CA GLU A 67 1.19 16.08 1.74
C GLU A 67 1.31 15.49 3.16
N HIS A 68 0.28 14.76 3.60
CA HIS A 68 0.29 14.09 4.91
C HIS A 68 1.39 13.01 4.99
N LEU A 69 1.59 12.24 3.92
CA LEU A 69 2.62 11.19 3.86
C LEU A 69 4.05 11.77 3.86
N GLU A 70 4.28 12.90 3.20
CA GLU A 70 5.58 13.60 3.29
C GLU A 70 5.88 14.03 4.74
N GLY A 71 4.87 14.36 5.55
CA GLY A 71 5.05 14.61 6.99
C GLY A 71 5.57 13.38 7.76
N TYR A 72 5.25 12.15 7.35
CA TYR A 72 5.83 10.95 7.95
C TYR A 72 7.28 10.72 7.54
N ARG A 73 7.68 11.18 6.35
CA ARG A 73 9.05 11.00 5.84
C ARG A 73 10.10 11.54 6.79
N ASP A 74 9.84 12.67 7.43
CA ASP A 74 10.73 13.30 8.39
C ASP A 74 10.91 12.48 9.69
N ASN A 75 9.94 11.60 9.99
CA ASN A 75 9.92 10.77 11.20
C ASN A 75 10.39 9.33 10.94
N LEU A 76 10.47 8.91 9.67
CA LEU A 76 10.91 7.56 9.31
C LEU A 76 12.44 7.48 9.31
N PRO A 77 13.01 6.34 9.74
CA PRO A 77 14.46 6.16 9.73
C PRO A 77 14.98 6.23 8.29
N LEU A 78 16.02 7.04 8.08
CA LEU A 78 16.80 6.98 6.84
C LEU A 78 17.43 5.59 6.75
N LEU A 79 17.19 4.90 5.62
CA LEU A 79 17.85 3.65 5.29
C LEU A 79 19.37 3.84 5.44
N ARG A 80 19.98 3.06 6.34
CA ARG A 80 21.44 2.98 6.45
C ARG A 80 21.94 2.22 5.21
N THR A 81 22.40 2.97 4.20
CA THR A 81 23.18 2.44 3.06
C THR A 81 24.45 1.75 3.53
#